data_AF-A0A1I0LPL1-F1
#
_entry.id   AF-A0A1I0LPL1-F1
#
_cell.length_a   1.000
_cell.length_b   1.000
_cell.length_c   1.000
_cell.angle_alpha   90.00
_cell.angle_beta   90.00
_cell.angle_gamma   90.00
#
_symmetry.space_group_name_H-M   'P 1'
#
loop_
_entity.id
_entity.type
_entity.pdbx_description
1 polymer ?
#
loop_
_entity_poly.entity_id
_entity_poly.type
_entity_poly.pdbx_seq_one_letter_code
_entity_poly.pdbx_strand_id
1 'polypeptide(L)'
;MSRRTLAGGLAIAAAITVTTLPAASVAAEQAAVAFPSARFPLGAKSVPTKAMTAVAPGIDLYDVKAGSATDGYTLTLLMPSGRDYGTRPTAEAVAAEVEAAGETPSVQEVIRPSVADAPSQTVYMVRVGLWSLKDKKKAEEAAKTLKEAGLKVKVDYLGDDGLQTTGPWDVKVVMIDARAFRGSYAASLGASVAKRETVSAMAKSAGAVVGVNGGFFNIHTAKNLRGEPVGASVVGGKLLSEAVPGRTAVVLQGRSARITELATTVTAISQDGEKAQVNGVNRAAAVDELILYTEEYGAKTPTGGTDAVLDANGKVLGLRASGADVAKGTRVLHGNGISADWLNQHAWQDWTVRVDTRVVDLRTRKALKLTPDLHVIAGNVNLVRNGKVQITAKRDGHDSINMILRRHPRTLLGVTRNGSLILATIDGRQPGVTVGANFHEAAQLMRWLGARQAVNLDGGGSTAMVVKNKLVNRPSDGVERGVGDALLVLPQ
;
A
#
# COMPACT_ATOMS: atom_id res chain seq x y z
N MET A 1 -89.67 -2.90 23.99
CA MET A 1 -90.04 -4.30 24.33
C MET A 1 -88.99 -5.19 23.66
N SER A 2 -88.17 -6.01 24.32
CA SER A 2 -88.38 -6.88 25.46
C SER A 2 -87.05 -7.13 26.21
N ARG A 3 -87.11 -6.95 27.53
CA ARG A 3 -86.36 -7.57 28.64
C ARG A 3 -84.87 -7.93 28.45
N ARG A 4 -84.00 -7.24 29.19
CA ARG A 4 -82.70 -7.76 29.65
C ARG A 4 -82.63 -7.68 31.17
N THR A 5 -82.46 -8.85 31.78
CA THR A 5 -82.30 -9.10 33.21
C THR A 5 -80.83 -8.95 33.61
N LEU A 6 -80.58 -8.41 34.80
CA LEU A 6 -79.28 -8.36 35.47
C LEU A 6 -78.89 -9.73 36.06
N ALA A 7 -77.59 -10.03 36.00
CA ALA A 7 -76.81 -10.78 37.00
C ALA A 7 -75.34 -10.40 36.73
N GLY A 8 -74.51 -9.89 37.64
CA GLY A 8 -74.38 -10.20 39.06
C GLY A 8 -73.34 -11.32 39.21
N GLY A 9 -72.08 -10.99 39.55
CA GLY A 9 -71.09 -11.99 39.95
C GLY A 9 -69.66 -11.68 39.56
N LEU A 10 -68.87 -11.29 40.56
CA LEU A 10 -67.43 -11.02 40.52
C LEU A 10 -66.63 -12.34 40.70
N ALA A 11 -65.49 -12.42 40.00
CA ALA A 11 -64.27 -13.17 40.30
C ALA A 11 -64.25 -14.71 40.21
N ILE A 12 -63.26 -15.25 39.48
CA ILE A 12 -62.12 -16.01 40.03
C ILE A 12 -60.98 -15.99 39.00
N ALA A 13 -59.78 -15.69 39.48
CA ALA A 13 -58.54 -15.65 38.74
C ALA A 13 -58.04 -17.04 38.37
N ALA A 14 -57.53 -17.19 37.14
CA ALA A 14 -56.62 -18.28 36.77
C ALA A 14 -55.31 -17.65 36.29
N ALA A 15 -54.24 -17.92 37.04
CA ALA A 15 -52.89 -17.45 36.77
C ALA A 15 -52.35 -18.12 35.51
N ILE A 16 -52.07 -17.31 34.47
CA ILE A 16 -51.22 -17.71 33.36
C ILE A 16 -49.85 -17.12 33.63
N THR A 17 -48.92 -17.96 34.08
CA THR A 17 -47.50 -17.63 34.14
C THR A 17 -46.95 -17.53 32.72
N VAL A 18 -46.98 -16.33 32.16
CA VAL A 18 -46.14 -15.96 31.02
C VAL A 18 -44.74 -15.77 31.57
N THR A 19 -43.88 -16.77 31.40
CA THR A 19 -42.45 -16.60 31.60
C THR A 19 -41.95 -15.59 30.58
N THR A 20 -41.76 -14.34 31.01
CA THR A 20 -41.04 -13.34 30.25
C THR A 20 -39.59 -13.80 30.13
N LEU A 21 -39.24 -14.38 28.99
CA LEU A 21 -37.84 -14.43 28.57
C LEU A 21 -37.33 -12.98 28.62
N PRO A 22 -36.23 -12.69 29.31
CA PRO A 22 -35.65 -11.37 29.23
C PRO A 22 -35.32 -11.14 27.75
N ALA A 23 -35.83 -10.05 27.19
CA ALA A 23 -35.37 -9.56 25.91
C ALA A 23 -33.86 -9.39 26.02
N ALA A 24 -33.11 -10.40 25.55
CA ALA A 24 -31.68 -10.31 25.40
C ALA A 24 -31.44 -9.06 24.56
N SER A 25 -30.93 -8.03 25.19
CA SER A 25 -30.64 -6.75 24.56
C SER A 25 -29.87 -7.02 23.27
N VAL A 26 -30.48 -6.66 22.15
CA VAL A 26 -29.84 -6.66 20.81
C VAL A 26 -28.71 -5.63 20.73
N ALA A 27 -28.30 -5.03 21.86
CA ALA A 27 -26.95 -4.56 22.06
C ALA A 27 -26.01 -5.77 22.14
N ALA A 28 -25.79 -6.43 21.00
CA ALA A 28 -24.54 -7.15 20.80
C ALA A 28 -23.44 -6.14 21.12
N GLU A 29 -22.79 -6.34 22.25
CA GLU A 29 -21.59 -5.66 22.69
C GLU A 29 -20.57 -5.83 21.56
N GLN A 30 -20.59 -4.90 20.60
CA GLN A 30 -19.71 -4.91 19.47
C GLN A 30 -18.32 -4.71 20.08
N ALA A 31 -17.48 -5.74 20.15
CA ALA A 31 -16.20 -5.62 20.85
C ALA A 31 -15.36 -4.46 20.31
N ALA A 32 -14.60 -3.79 21.19
CA ALA A 32 -13.51 -2.91 20.80
C ALA A 32 -12.51 -3.69 19.92
N VAL A 33 -11.71 -3.00 19.10
CA VAL A 33 -10.63 -3.71 18.40
C VAL A 33 -9.64 -4.22 19.42
N ALA A 34 -9.46 -5.53 19.44
CA ALA A 34 -8.58 -6.23 20.35
C ALA A 34 -7.66 -7.15 19.56
N PHE A 35 -6.43 -7.26 20.03
CA PHE A 35 -5.47 -8.18 19.42
C PHE A 35 -5.93 -9.63 19.65
N PRO A 36 -5.97 -10.49 18.61
CA PRO A 36 -6.51 -11.84 18.74
C PRO A 36 -5.80 -12.69 19.80
N SER A 37 -6.56 -13.57 20.46
CA SER A 37 -6.03 -14.60 21.37
C SER A 37 -5.68 -15.92 20.66
N ALA A 38 -6.11 -16.09 19.42
CA ALA A 38 -5.84 -17.26 18.60
C ALA A 38 -4.33 -17.40 18.28
N ARG A 39 -3.92 -18.60 17.86
CA ARG A 39 -2.55 -18.84 17.36
C ARG A 39 -2.23 -17.95 16.15
N PHE A 40 -0.96 -17.62 15.98
CA PHE A 40 -0.48 -16.81 14.87
C PHE A 40 -0.86 -17.48 13.53
N PRO A 41 -1.27 -16.74 12.48
CA PRO A 41 -1.88 -17.36 11.32
C PRO A 41 -0.85 -17.91 10.30
N LEU A 42 0.44 -17.59 10.46
CA LEU A 42 1.49 -17.93 9.49
C LEU A 42 2.34 -19.12 9.95
N GLY A 43 2.98 -19.79 8.98
CA GLY A 43 3.85 -20.94 9.22
C GLY A 43 3.17 -22.07 9.97
N ALA A 44 3.86 -22.61 10.97
CA ALA A 44 3.37 -23.68 11.85
C ALA A 44 2.27 -23.26 12.83
N LYS A 45 1.75 -22.02 12.73
CA LYS A 45 0.73 -21.46 13.63
C LYS A 45 1.10 -21.59 15.10
N SER A 46 2.29 -21.10 15.43
CA SER A 46 2.80 -21.07 16.80
C SER A 46 1.99 -20.11 17.68
N VAL A 47 2.12 -20.27 19.00
CA VAL A 47 1.65 -19.26 19.95
C VAL A 47 2.61 -18.06 19.83
N PRO A 48 2.13 -16.87 19.43
CA PRO A 48 2.99 -15.71 19.32
C PRO A 48 3.34 -15.19 20.72
N THR A 49 4.55 -14.66 20.86
CA THR A 49 4.85 -13.72 21.95
C THR A 49 4.35 -12.35 21.54
N LYS A 50 3.74 -11.61 22.48
CA LYS A 50 3.27 -10.24 22.24
C LYS A 50 3.52 -9.35 23.45
N ALA A 51 3.99 -8.14 23.21
CA ALA A 51 4.04 -7.06 24.20
C ALA A 51 3.14 -5.92 23.72
N MET A 52 2.25 -5.44 24.59
CA MET A 52 1.35 -4.33 24.30
C MET A 52 1.85 -3.06 24.98
N THR A 53 1.80 -1.94 24.28
CA THR A 53 2.09 -0.60 24.81
C THR A 53 0.96 0.34 24.44
N ALA A 54 0.32 0.96 25.43
CA ALA A 54 -0.64 2.02 25.21
C ALA A 54 0.08 3.27 24.64
N VAL A 55 -0.34 3.72 23.47
CA VAL A 55 0.25 4.87 22.78
C VAL A 55 -0.49 6.15 23.13
N ALA A 56 -1.80 6.17 22.94
CA ALA A 56 -2.69 7.29 23.22
C ALA A 56 -4.10 6.75 23.49
N PRO A 57 -5.07 7.56 23.94
CA PRO A 57 -6.45 7.09 24.11
C PRO A 57 -6.99 6.43 22.83
N GLY A 58 -7.31 5.14 22.93
CA GLY A 58 -7.79 4.32 21.80
C GLY A 58 -6.71 3.87 20.81
N ILE A 59 -5.42 4.00 21.12
CA ILE A 59 -4.32 3.54 20.27
C ILE A 59 -3.37 2.65 21.07
N ASP A 60 -3.24 1.40 20.63
CA ASP A 60 -2.32 0.42 21.21
C ASP A 60 -1.31 -0.06 20.15
N LEU A 61 -0.05 -0.19 20.57
CA LEU A 61 1.01 -0.83 19.80
C LEU A 61 1.26 -2.24 20.35
N TYR A 62 1.33 -3.22 19.45
CA TYR A 62 1.70 -4.60 19.75
C TYR A 62 3.01 -4.93 19.03
N ASP A 63 4.02 -5.36 19.80
CA ASP A 63 5.23 -6.01 19.28
C ASP A 63 5.04 -7.52 19.33
N VAL A 64 5.00 -8.16 18.17
CA VAL A 64 4.60 -9.56 18.01
C VAL A 64 5.72 -10.34 17.35
N LYS A 65 6.14 -11.44 18.00
CA LYS A 65 7.11 -12.39 17.45
C LYS A 65 6.54 -13.79 17.43
N ALA A 66 6.74 -14.48 16.31
CA ALA A 66 6.24 -15.83 16.13
C ALA A 66 7.20 -16.68 15.28
N GLY A 67 7.20 -17.99 15.55
CA GLY A 67 7.99 -18.94 14.77
C GLY A 67 9.46 -18.98 15.16
N SER A 68 10.25 -19.67 14.34
CA SER A 68 11.66 -19.97 14.59
C SER A 68 12.44 -19.97 13.28
N ALA A 69 13.75 -19.78 13.34
CA ALA A 69 14.61 -19.87 12.16
C ALA A 69 15.03 -21.31 11.89
N THR A 70 14.48 -21.92 10.84
CA THR A 70 14.88 -23.25 10.36
C THR A 70 15.45 -23.23 8.95
N ASP A 71 15.27 -22.13 8.21
CA ASP A 71 15.68 -22.04 6.82
C ASP A 71 17.18 -21.75 6.70
N GLY A 72 17.72 -22.18 5.56
CA GLY A 72 19.13 -22.03 5.20
C GLY A 72 19.32 -21.26 3.91
N TYR A 73 20.50 -21.44 3.32
CA TYR A 73 20.88 -20.87 2.04
C TYR A 73 20.92 -21.93 0.95
N THR A 74 20.68 -21.49 -0.27
CA THR A 74 20.90 -22.24 -1.50
C THR A 74 21.49 -21.29 -2.54
N LEU A 75 22.13 -21.84 -3.55
CA LEU A 75 22.42 -21.08 -4.76
C LEU A 75 21.23 -21.11 -5.70
N THR A 76 21.01 -20.03 -6.42
CA THR A 76 19.99 -19.93 -7.48
C THR A 76 20.63 -19.43 -8.75
N LEU A 77 20.47 -20.19 -9.82
CA LEU A 77 20.98 -19.83 -11.12
C LEU A 77 19.99 -18.89 -11.81
N LEU A 78 20.53 -17.88 -12.47
CA LEU A 78 19.76 -16.98 -13.32
C LEU A 78 19.69 -17.57 -14.72
N MET A 79 18.47 -17.67 -15.24
CA MET A 79 18.20 -18.04 -16.63
C MET A 79 18.80 -16.99 -17.58
N PRO A 80 18.94 -17.27 -18.90
CA PRO A 80 19.39 -16.30 -19.90
C PRO A 80 18.60 -14.98 -19.90
N SER A 81 17.32 -15.02 -19.53
CA SER A 81 16.47 -13.83 -19.35
C SER A 81 16.87 -12.92 -18.17
N GLY A 82 17.85 -13.31 -17.36
CA GLY A 82 18.26 -12.63 -16.13
C GLY A 82 17.37 -12.94 -14.92
N ARG A 83 16.26 -13.67 -15.11
CA ARG A 83 15.36 -14.09 -14.03
C ARG A 83 15.86 -15.35 -13.35
N ASP A 84 15.52 -15.51 -12.07
CA ASP A 84 15.85 -16.70 -11.28
C ASP A 84 14.88 -17.88 -11.47
N TYR A 85 14.06 -17.81 -12.51
CA TYR A 85 13.12 -18.84 -12.92
C TYR A 85 12.90 -18.78 -14.44
N GLY A 86 12.48 -19.91 -15.02
CA GLY A 86 12.21 -20.05 -16.45
C GLY A 86 11.18 -21.13 -16.77
N THR A 87 11.12 -21.50 -18.05
CA THR A 87 10.43 -22.72 -18.50
C THR A 87 11.27 -23.94 -18.14
N ARG A 88 10.65 -25.13 -18.15
CA ARG A 88 11.36 -26.38 -17.88
C ARG A 88 12.58 -26.60 -18.80
N PRO A 89 12.48 -26.45 -20.15
CA PRO A 89 13.64 -26.66 -21.02
C PRO A 89 14.78 -25.68 -20.75
N THR A 90 14.46 -24.42 -20.42
CA THR A 90 15.49 -23.43 -20.07
C THR A 90 16.18 -23.79 -18.75
N ALA A 91 15.43 -24.25 -17.76
CA ALA A 91 15.99 -24.69 -16.49
C ALA A 91 16.85 -25.96 -16.64
N GLU A 92 16.43 -26.92 -17.46
CA GLU A 92 17.20 -28.13 -17.78
C GLU A 92 18.52 -27.80 -18.50
N ALA A 93 18.50 -26.84 -19.44
CA ALA A 93 19.73 -26.36 -20.08
C ALA A 93 20.71 -25.71 -19.09
N VAL A 94 20.21 -24.84 -18.20
CA VAL A 94 21.02 -24.21 -17.16
C VAL A 94 21.54 -25.24 -16.15
N ALA A 95 20.76 -26.28 -15.83
CA ALA A 95 21.21 -27.38 -14.98
C ALA A 95 22.38 -28.15 -15.64
N ALA A 96 22.32 -28.42 -16.94
CA ALA A 96 23.42 -29.06 -17.66
C ALA A 96 24.71 -28.21 -17.63
N GLU A 97 24.60 -26.88 -17.70
CA GLU A 97 25.76 -25.98 -17.51
C GLU A 97 26.35 -26.06 -16.10
N VAL A 98 25.51 -26.21 -15.07
CA VAL A 98 25.96 -26.41 -13.68
C VAL A 98 26.67 -27.75 -13.51
N GLU A 99 26.14 -28.83 -14.11
CA GLU A 99 26.78 -30.16 -14.12
C GLU A 99 28.13 -30.12 -14.82
N ALA A 100 28.22 -29.43 -15.95
CA ALA A 100 29.49 -29.22 -16.67
C ALA A 100 30.52 -28.42 -15.84
N ALA A 101 30.05 -27.56 -14.92
CA ALA A 101 30.88 -26.85 -13.96
C ALA A 101 31.26 -27.68 -12.72
N GLY A 102 30.85 -28.95 -12.65
CA GLY A 102 31.22 -29.89 -11.59
C GLY A 102 30.32 -29.86 -10.34
N GLU A 103 29.18 -29.19 -10.40
CA GLU A 103 28.21 -29.09 -9.30
C GLU A 103 26.96 -29.93 -9.57
N THR A 104 26.20 -30.29 -8.53
CA THR A 104 24.95 -31.04 -8.67
C THR A 104 23.73 -30.10 -8.62
N PRO A 105 23.06 -29.82 -9.75
CA PRO A 105 21.87 -28.98 -9.76
C PRO A 105 20.62 -29.73 -9.28
N SER A 106 19.65 -28.95 -8.84
CA SER A 106 18.27 -29.35 -8.59
C SER A 106 17.35 -28.46 -9.42
N VAL A 107 16.68 -29.05 -10.42
CA VAL A 107 15.60 -28.37 -11.15
C VAL A 107 14.31 -28.51 -10.32
N GLN A 108 13.82 -27.39 -9.80
CA GLN A 108 12.67 -27.34 -8.90
C GLN A 108 11.47 -26.73 -9.62
N GLU A 109 10.37 -27.47 -9.66
CA GLU A 109 9.07 -26.92 -10.05
C GLU A 109 8.53 -26.03 -8.92
N VAL A 110 8.19 -24.79 -9.25
CA VAL A 110 7.65 -23.80 -8.32
C VAL A 110 6.34 -23.25 -8.87
N ILE A 111 5.30 -23.26 -8.05
CA ILE A 111 3.98 -22.75 -8.40
C ILE A 111 3.77 -21.39 -7.74
N ARG A 112 3.69 -20.33 -8.55
CA ARG A 112 3.11 -19.05 -8.12
C ARG A 112 1.59 -19.25 -7.98
N PRO A 113 1.00 -19.09 -6.79
CA PRO A 113 -0.43 -19.31 -6.59
C PRO A 113 -1.27 -18.31 -7.39
N SER A 114 -2.53 -18.69 -7.68
CA SER A 114 -3.49 -17.76 -8.27
C SER A 114 -3.95 -16.72 -7.27
N VAL A 115 -4.30 -15.54 -7.80
CA VAL A 115 -4.99 -14.48 -7.06
C VAL A 115 -6.28 -14.13 -7.80
N ALA A 116 -7.06 -13.17 -7.31
CA ALA A 116 -8.39 -12.90 -7.85
C ALA A 116 -8.39 -12.43 -9.31
N ASP A 117 -7.28 -11.83 -9.76
CA ASP A 117 -7.13 -11.25 -11.10
C ASP A 117 -5.91 -11.77 -11.89
N ALA A 118 -5.23 -12.81 -11.40
CA ALA A 118 -4.16 -13.49 -12.12
C ALA A 118 -4.19 -15.00 -11.86
N PRO A 119 -4.12 -15.84 -12.91
CA PRO A 119 -4.09 -17.29 -12.76
C PRO A 119 -2.79 -17.74 -12.07
N SER A 120 -2.75 -18.98 -11.59
CA SER A 120 -1.51 -19.61 -11.11
C SER A 120 -0.50 -19.75 -12.25
N GLN A 121 0.77 -19.83 -11.92
CA GLN A 121 1.83 -20.00 -12.91
C GLN A 121 2.87 -21.00 -12.40
N THR A 122 3.13 -22.03 -13.20
CA THR A 122 4.25 -22.95 -12.98
C THR A 122 5.52 -22.37 -13.60
N VAL A 123 6.60 -22.36 -12.83
CA VAL A 123 7.93 -21.96 -13.28
C VAL A 123 8.97 -22.94 -12.73
N TYR A 124 10.18 -22.91 -13.28
CA TYR A 124 11.26 -23.81 -12.88
C TYR A 124 12.47 -22.99 -12.41
N MET A 125 13.02 -23.34 -11.25
CA MET A 125 14.24 -22.77 -10.70
C MET A 125 15.35 -23.81 -10.73
N VAL A 126 16.59 -23.38 -10.93
CA VAL A 126 17.77 -24.26 -10.79
C VAL A 126 18.49 -23.85 -9.52
N ARG A 127 18.64 -24.81 -8.59
CA ARG A 127 19.26 -24.61 -7.28
C ARG A 127 20.48 -25.52 -7.12
N VAL A 128 21.46 -25.09 -6.34
CA VAL A 128 22.63 -25.89 -5.98
C VAL A 128 22.87 -25.79 -4.49
N GLY A 129 23.06 -26.94 -3.85
CA GLY A 129 23.42 -27.08 -2.45
C GLY A 129 22.36 -26.61 -1.45
N LEU A 130 22.57 -26.99 -0.20
CA LEU A 130 21.76 -26.55 0.93
C LEU A 130 22.69 -26.35 2.13
N TRP A 131 22.77 -25.11 2.60
CA TRP A 131 23.62 -24.73 3.72
C TRP A 131 22.78 -24.23 4.88
N SER A 132 23.17 -24.56 6.11
CA SER A 132 22.52 -24.00 7.29
C SER A 132 22.73 -22.48 7.35
N LEU A 133 21.94 -21.80 8.20
CA LEU A 133 22.11 -20.35 8.44
C LEU A 133 23.55 -19.99 8.87
N LYS A 134 24.27 -20.89 9.57
CA LYS A 134 25.65 -20.68 10.03
C LYS A 134 26.68 -20.88 8.92
N ASP A 135 26.31 -21.58 7.84
CA ASP A 135 27.20 -21.97 6.75
C ASP A 135 27.11 -21.02 5.55
N LYS A 136 26.64 -19.78 5.74
CA LYS A 136 26.51 -18.78 4.66
C LYS A 136 27.81 -18.60 3.86
N LYS A 137 28.95 -18.58 4.54
CA LYS A 137 30.27 -18.42 3.92
C LYS A 137 30.57 -19.56 2.93
N LYS A 138 30.19 -20.80 3.24
CA LYS A 138 30.36 -21.94 2.34
C LYS A 138 29.48 -21.81 1.09
N ALA A 139 28.24 -21.32 1.25
CA ALA A 139 27.38 -21.01 0.11
C ALA A 139 28.00 -19.90 -0.78
N GLU A 140 28.55 -18.84 -0.18
CA GLU A 140 29.22 -17.75 -0.91
C GLU A 140 30.46 -18.24 -1.67
N GLU A 141 31.25 -19.13 -1.06
CA GLU A 141 32.41 -19.78 -1.69
C GLU A 141 31.96 -20.65 -2.89
N ALA A 142 30.94 -21.50 -2.74
CA ALA A 142 30.38 -22.28 -3.85
C ALA A 142 29.81 -21.38 -4.97
N ALA A 143 29.14 -20.27 -4.61
CA ALA A 143 28.67 -19.30 -5.59
C ALA A 143 29.80 -18.66 -6.38
N LYS A 144 30.96 -18.42 -5.74
CA LYS A 144 32.14 -17.88 -6.40
C LYS A 144 32.68 -18.86 -7.44
N THR A 145 32.80 -20.14 -7.11
CA THR A 145 33.23 -21.19 -8.05
C THR A 145 32.35 -21.24 -9.30
N LEU A 146 31.02 -21.22 -9.14
CA LEU A 146 30.10 -21.19 -10.28
C LEU A 146 30.21 -19.91 -11.11
N LYS A 147 30.47 -18.74 -10.49
CA LYS A 147 30.71 -17.49 -11.23
C LYS A 147 32.01 -17.53 -12.03
N GLU A 148 33.07 -18.12 -11.48
CA GLU A 148 34.35 -18.31 -12.17
C GLU A 148 34.21 -19.27 -13.36
N ALA A 149 33.28 -20.22 -13.30
CA ALA A 149 32.86 -21.06 -14.42
C ALA A 149 31.94 -20.33 -15.43
N GLY A 150 31.66 -19.04 -15.24
CA GLY A 150 30.86 -18.22 -16.16
C GLY A 150 29.35 -18.20 -15.90
N LEU A 151 28.87 -18.90 -14.87
CA LEU A 151 27.43 -18.96 -14.55
C LEU A 151 26.96 -17.73 -13.78
N LYS A 152 25.74 -17.28 -14.08
CA LYS A 152 25.06 -16.22 -13.32
C LYS A 152 24.34 -16.84 -12.13
N VAL A 153 24.87 -16.64 -10.93
CA VAL A 153 24.33 -17.23 -9.69
C VAL A 153 24.22 -16.21 -8.57
N LYS A 154 23.21 -16.39 -7.71
CA LYS A 154 23.04 -15.68 -6.44
C LYS A 154 22.89 -16.64 -5.27
N VAL A 155 23.28 -16.19 -4.08
CA VAL A 155 22.99 -16.87 -2.82
C VAL A 155 21.63 -16.39 -2.35
N ASP A 156 20.64 -17.28 -2.31
CA ASP A 156 19.30 -16.99 -1.81
C ASP A 156 19.09 -17.61 -0.43
N TYR A 157 18.33 -16.92 0.41
CA TYR A 157 17.84 -17.45 1.67
C TYR A 157 16.45 -18.06 1.45
N LEU A 158 16.29 -19.35 1.80
CA LEU A 158 15.08 -20.13 1.50
C LEU A 158 13.82 -19.58 2.20
N GLY A 159 13.97 -18.91 3.34
CA GLY A 159 12.84 -18.30 4.04
C GLY A 159 12.14 -17.21 3.23
N ASP A 160 12.82 -16.61 2.26
CA ASP A 160 12.25 -15.55 1.41
C ASP A 160 11.47 -16.12 0.20
N ASP A 161 11.55 -17.41 -0.09
CA ASP A 161 10.97 -18.02 -1.30
C ASP A 161 9.43 -18.02 -1.30
N GLY A 162 8.80 -17.86 -0.14
CA GLY A 162 7.34 -17.91 -0.01
C GLY A 162 6.74 -19.30 0.07
N LEU A 163 7.58 -20.32 0.06
CA LEU A 163 7.23 -21.72 0.35
C LEU A 163 7.14 -21.95 1.86
N GLN A 164 6.77 -23.16 2.28
CA GLN A 164 6.60 -23.49 3.69
C GLN A 164 7.85 -23.14 4.51
N THR A 165 7.64 -22.45 5.63
CA THR A 165 8.69 -22.06 6.59
C THR A 165 8.13 -22.09 8.01
N THR A 166 9.01 -22.20 9.00
CA THR A 166 8.67 -21.97 10.40
C THR A 166 8.85 -20.51 10.84
N GLY A 167 9.25 -19.63 9.92
CA GLY A 167 9.49 -18.20 10.14
C GLY A 167 10.98 -17.92 10.34
N PRO A 168 11.36 -17.04 11.29
CA PRO A 168 10.50 -16.31 12.23
C PRO A 168 9.81 -15.10 11.60
N TRP A 169 8.81 -14.54 12.28
CA TRP A 169 8.16 -13.27 11.95
C TRP A 169 8.33 -12.26 13.07
N ASP A 170 8.68 -11.03 12.70
CA ASP A 170 8.63 -9.84 13.55
C ASP A 170 7.60 -8.86 12.97
N VAL A 171 6.54 -8.60 13.75
CA VAL A 171 5.38 -7.81 13.32
C VAL A 171 5.11 -6.71 14.35
N LYS A 172 4.97 -5.47 13.88
CA LYS A 172 4.45 -4.36 14.67
C LYS A 172 3.02 -4.09 14.25
N VAL A 173 2.08 -4.04 15.19
CA VAL A 173 0.67 -3.79 14.92
C VAL A 173 0.18 -2.63 15.76
N VAL A 174 -0.31 -1.58 15.12
CA VAL A 174 -1.06 -0.51 15.78
C VAL A 174 -2.55 -0.74 15.55
N MET A 175 -3.30 -0.82 16.65
CA MET A 175 -4.75 -0.90 16.62
C MET A 175 -5.34 0.42 17.13
N ILE A 176 -6.24 1.00 16.34
CA ILE A 176 -6.88 2.29 16.63
C ILE A 176 -8.38 2.08 16.75
N ASP A 177 -8.89 2.12 17.97
CA ASP A 177 -10.31 1.95 18.27
C ASP A 177 -11.09 3.21 17.86
N ALA A 178 -11.96 3.06 16.86
CA ALA A 178 -12.81 4.13 16.36
C ALA A 178 -13.72 4.75 17.44
N ARG A 179 -14.00 4.03 18.54
CA ARG A 179 -14.82 4.54 19.66
C ARG A 179 -14.07 5.42 20.62
N ALA A 180 -12.78 5.19 20.81
CA ALA A 180 -11.95 5.90 21.77
C ALA A 180 -11.08 6.97 21.13
N PHE A 181 -10.58 6.73 19.92
CA PHE A 181 -9.75 7.69 19.20
C PHE A 181 -10.53 8.98 18.86
N ARG A 182 -9.88 10.13 19.07
CA ARG A 182 -10.49 11.46 18.85
C ARG A 182 -9.75 12.36 17.87
N GLY A 183 -8.57 11.95 17.41
CA GLY A 183 -7.80 12.67 16.39
C GLY A 183 -8.30 12.40 14.97
N SER A 184 -7.38 12.52 14.01
CA SER A 184 -7.65 12.36 12.58
C SER A 184 -6.56 11.55 11.87
N TYR A 185 -6.88 11.11 10.66
CA TYR A 185 -5.95 10.47 9.74
C TYR A 185 -5.61 11.43 8.61
N ALA A 186 -4.34 11.49 8.23
CA ALA A 186 -3.85 12.33 7.16
C ALA A 186 -2.90 11.55 6.24
N ALA A 187 -2.77 12.03 5.01
CA ALA A 187 -1.68 11.69 4.11
C ALA A 187 -0.66 12.82 4.10
N SER A 188 0.62 12.49 3.95
CA SER A 188 1.71 13.45 3.73
C SER A 188 2.57 12.99 2.55
N LEU A 189 2.98 13.95 1.71
CA LEU A 189 3.96 13.79 0.64
C LEU A 189 5.32 14.42 1.02
N GLY A 190 5.53 14.63 2.33
CA GLY A 190 6.69 15.36 2.84
C GLY A 190 6.72 16.82 2.41
N ALA A 191 7.92 17.37 2.32
CA ALA A 191 8.15 18.76 1.90
C ALA A 191 7.78 19.05 0.43
N SER A 192 7.72 18.03 -0.43
CA SER A 192 7.39 18.19 -1.86
C SER A 192 7.13 16.85 -2.54
N VAL A 193 6.24 16.82 -3.53
CA VAL A 193 5.91 15.62 -4.32
C VAL A 193 7.14 15.01 -5.00
N ALA A 194 8.06 15.82 -5.51
CA ALA A 194 9.21 15.32 -6.26
C ALA A 194 10.24 14.56 -5.40
N LYS A 195 10.30 14.82 -4.09
CA LYS A 195 11.37 14.32 -3.22
C LYS A 195 10.85 13.23 -2.28
N ARG A 196 11.77 12.35 -1.91
CA ARG A 196 11.51 11.33 -0.90
C ARG A 196 11.83 11.87 0.48
N GLU A 197 11.04 11.49 1.47
CA GLU A 197 11.25 11.82 2.87
C GLU A 197 11.00 10.60 3.75
N THR A 198 11.66 10.50 4.90
CA THR A 198 11.43 9.38 5.81
C THR A 198 10.07 9.53 6.51
N VAL A 199 9.46 8.40 6.90
CA VAL A 199 8.20 8.42 7.68
C VAL A 199 8.44 9.13 9.01
N SER A 200 9.60 8.95 9.62
CA SER A 200 9.99 9.66 10.85
C SER A 200 10.00 11.18 10.70
N ALA A 201 10.53 11.70 9.60
CA ALA A 201 10.58 13.14 9.35
C ALA A 201 9.18 13.71 9.06
N MET A 202 8.39 13.03 8.22
CA MET A 202 7.00 13.41 7.96
C MET A 202 6.13 13.38 9.22
N ALA A 203 6.22 12.31 10.02
CA ALA A 203 5.48 12.18 11.27
C ALA A 203 5.85 13.27 12.27
N LYS A 204 7.15 13.57 12.42
CA LYS A 204 7.64 14.63 13.29
C LYS A 204 7.13 16.00 12.85
N SER A 205 7.22 16.30 11.55
CA SER A 205 6.78 17.58 10.98
C SER A 205 5.29 17.83 11.20
N ALA A 206 4.46 16.80 11.06
CA ALA A 206 3.01 16.89 11.26
C ALA A 206 2.56 16.74 12.72
N GLY A 207 3.46 16.46 13.66
CA GLY A 207 3.10 16.16 15.06
C GLY A 207 2.29 14.86 15.21
N ALA A 208 2.49 13.88 14.32
CA ALA A 208 1.76 12.62 14.31
C ALA A 208 2.16 11.72 15.49
N VAL A 209 1.18 11.04 16.09
CA VAL A 209 1.42 10.05 17.16
C VAL A 209 1.84 8.70 16.61
N VAL A 210 1.37 8.36 15.41
CA VAL A 210 1.73 7.16 14.64
C VAL A 210 1.89 7.54 13.17
N GLY A 211 2.88 6.97 12.49
CA GLY A 211 3.06 7.09 11.05
C GLY A 211 3.51 5.77 10.43
N VAL A 212 3.06 5.48 9.21
CA VAL A 212 3.57 4.39 8.37
C VAL A 212 3.81 4.90 6.95
N ASN A 213 4.68 4.24 6.19
CA ASN A 213 4.85 4.57 4.77
C ASN A 213 3.55 4.32 3.99
N GLY A 214 3.33 5.10 2.92
CA GLY A 214 2.13 5.05 2.08
C GLY A 214 2.29 4.17 0.84
N GLY A 215 1.82 4.67 -0.30
CA GLY A 215 1.75 3.97 -1.58
C GLY A 215 3.10 3.82 -2.29
N PHE A 216 3.07 3.18 -3.47
CA PHE A 216 4.23 3.15 -4.36
C PHE A 216 4.55 4.54 -4.89
N PHE A 217 5.84 4.75 -5.15
CA PHE A 217 6.36 5.94 -5.79
C PHE A 217 7.32 5.56 -6.92
N ASN A 218 7.49 6.46 -7.89
CA ASN A 218 8.22 6.17 -9.10
C ASN A 218 9.73 6.21 -8.86
N ILE A 219 10.36 5.03 -8.77
CA ILE A 219 11.82 4.91 -8.62
C ILE A 219 12.58 4.92 -9.94
N HIS A 220 11.87 4.88 -11.07
CA HIS A 220 12.44 4.83 -12.41
C HIS A 220 12.63 6.22 -13.04
N THR A 221 12.30 7.28 -12.30
CA THR A 221 12.56 8.68 -12.68
C THR A 221 13.97 9.13 -12.29
N ALA A 222 14.33 10.34 -12.73
CA ALA A 222 15.50 11.06 -12.28
C ALA A 222 15.55 11.13 -10.74
N LYS A 223 16.75 11.02 -10.16
CA LYS A 223 16.95 10.85 -8.70
C LYS A 223 16.21 11.91 -7.85
N ASN A 224 16.11 13.13 -8.36
CA ASN A 224 15.45 14.27 -7.72
C ASN A 224 13.91 14.29 -7.86
N LEU A 225 13.32 13.37 -8.63
CA LEU A 225 11.88 13.22 -8.86
C LEU A 225 11.32 11.90 -8.31
N ARG A 226 12.11 11.16 -7.53
CA ARG A 226 11.73 9.84 -7.02
C ARG A 226 10.74 9.87 -5.85
N GLY A 227 10.10 10.99 -5.56
CA GLY A 227 9.00 11.09 -4.60
C GLY A 227 7.62 10.89 -5.22
N GLU A 228 7.51 10.99 -6.55
CA GLU A 228 6.26 10.97 -7.30
C GLU A 228 5.40 9.73 -6.99
N PRO A 229 4.20 9.89 -6.39
CA PRO A 229 3.29 8.77 -6.13
C PRO A 229 2.82 8.11 -7.43
N VAL A 230 2.60 6.79 -7.40
CA VAL A 230 2.03 6.05 -8.53
C VAL A 230 0.59 5.67 -8.23
N GLY A 231 -0.33 6.61 -8.43
CA GLY A 231 -1.75 6.46 -8.20
C GLY A 231 -2.32 7.64 -7.40
N ALA A 232 -3.63 7.61 -7.16
CA ALA A 232 -4.35 8.75 -6.62
C ALA A 232 -3.76 9.21 -5.28
N SER A 233 -3.31 10.45 -5.22
CA SER A 233 -2.88 11.10 -3.97
C SER A 233 -3.63 12.41 -3.79
N VAL A 234 -4.31 12.54 -2.65
CA VAL A 234 -4.99 13.76 -2.23
C VAL A 234 -4.48 14.14 -0.86
N VAL A 235 -4.05 15.37 -0.67
CA VAL A 235 -3.60 15.89 0.62
C VAL A 235 -4.35 17.17 0.91
N GLY A 236 -5.15 17.18 1.99
CA GLY A 236 -5.94 18.33 2.39
C GLY A 236 -6.88 18.83 1.28
N GLY A 237 -7.52 17.90 0.57
CA GLY A 237 -8.42 18.20 -0.56
C GLY A 237 -7.72 18.55 -1.87
N LYS A 238 -6.40 18.70 -1.92
CA LYS A 238 -5.66 18.96 -3.17
C LYS A 238 -5.29 17.64 -3.85
N LEU A 239 -5.68 17.43 -5.11
CA LEU A 239 -5.19 16.30 -5.91
C LEU A 239 -3.74 16.57 -6.32
N LEU A 240 -2.81 15.73 -5.86
CA LEU A 240 -1.37 15.89 -6.06
C LEU A 240 -0.74 14.79 -6.92
N SER A 241 -1.49 13.73 -7.22
CA SER A 241 -1.16 12.69 -8.22
C SER A 241 -2.47 12.06 -8.71
N GLU A 242 -2.58 11.83 -10.00
CA GLU A 242 -3.79 11.26 -10.62
C GLU A 242 -3.97 9.76 -10.30
N ALA A 243 -5.22 9.30 -10.39
CA ALA A 243 -5.54 7.89 -10.25
C ALA A 243 -5.08 7.11 -11.48
N VAL A 244 -4.42 5.97 -11.25
CA VAL A 244 -4.40 4.88 -12.23
C VAL A 244 -5.75 4.16 -12.14
N PRO A 245 -6.62 4.24 -13.17
CA PRO A 245 -8.00 3.78 -13.04
C PRO A 245 -8.11 2.32 -12.60
N GLY A 246 -8.91 2.10 -11.55
CA GLY A 246 -9.15 0.76 -11.01
C GLY A 246 -8.11 0.27 -10.00
N ARG A 247 -7.00 0.99 -9.79
CA ARG A 247 -6.09 0.69 -8.68
C ARG A 247 -6.75 0.95 -7.33
N THR A 248 -6.34 0.16 -6.36
CA THR A 248 -6.77 0.31 -4.97
C THR A 248 -6.29 1.65 -4.39
N ALA A 249 -7.11 2.30 -3.57
CA ALA A 249 -6.77 3.52 -2.86
C ALA A 249 -7.30 3.48 -1.42
N VAL A 250 -6.63 4.20 -0.52
CA VAL A 250 -7.10 4.43 0.85
C VAL A 250 -7.62 5.86 0.93
N VAL A 251 -8.91 6.01 1.22
CA VAL A 251 -9.53 7.30 1.47
C VAL A 251 -9.62 7.51 2.98
N LEU A 252 -9.06 8.62 3.43
CA LEU A 252 -9.01 9.05 4.82
C LEU A 252 -9.78 10.38 4.94
N GLN A 253 -10.70 10.46 5.88
CA GLN A 253 -11.42 11.71 6.15
C GLN A 253 -11.77 11.83 7.62
N GLY A 254 -11.19 12.82 8.29
CA GLY A 254 -11.24 12.92 9.75
C GLY A 254 -10.76 11.62 10.40
N ARG A 255 -11.64 10.92 11.12
CA ARG A 255 -11.35 9.63 11.78
C ARG A 255 -11.82 8.40 11.01
N SER A 256 -12.21 8.57 9.75
CA SER A 256 -12.70 7.48 8.91
C SER A 256 -11.64 7.05 7.92
N ALA A 257 -11.50 5.74 7.74
CA ALA A 257 -10.67 5.15 6.71
C ALA A 257 -11.49 4.13 5.92
N ARG A 258 -11.32 4.10 4.60
CA ARG A 258 -11.98 3.14 3.72
C ARG A 258 -11.08 2.81 2.54
N ILE A 259 -11.13 1.55 2.10
CA ILE A 259 -10.37 1.07 0.95
C ILE A 259 -11.32 1.00 -0.23
N THR A 260 -10.96 1.60 -1.36
CA THR A 260 -11.80 1.66 -2.57
C THR A 260 -10.93 1.62 -3.84
N GLU A 261 -11.52 1.78 -5.01
CA GLU A 261 -10.81 2.10 -6.25
C GLU A 261 -11.26 3.48 -6.74
N LEU A 262 -10.31 4.28 -7.25
CA LEU A 262 -10.58 5.64 -7.68
C LEU A 262 -10.30 5.81 -9.18
N ALA A 263 -10.99 6.77 -9.78
CA ALA A 263 -10.63 7.37 -11.05
C ALA A 263 -10.57 8.89 -10.88
N THR A 264 -9.70 9.52 -11.67
CA THR A 264 -9.57 10.98 -11.70
C THR A 264 -9.82 11.48 -13.11
N THR A 265 -10.40 12.67 -13.21
CA THR A 265 -10.46 13.43 -14.45
C THR A 265 -10.04 14.85 -14.13
N VAL A 266 -9.07 15.35 -14.90
CA VAL A 266 -8.61 16.73 -14.83
C VAL A 266 -8.75 17.33 -16.23
N THR A 267 -9.41 18.48 -16.33
CA THR A 267 -9.69 19.13 -17.62
C THR A 267 -9.36 20.61 -17.51
N ALA A 268 -8.50 21.09 -18.39
CA ALA A 268 -8.27 22.52 -18.60
C ALA A 268 -9.35 23.06 -19.53
N ILE A 269 -10.00 24.15 -19.15
CA ILE A 269 -11.10 24.78 -19.89
C ILE A 269 -10.75 26.25 -20.04
N SER A 270 -10.41 26.63 -21.27
CA SER A 270 -10.05 28.00 -21.64
C SER A 270 -11.28 28.92 -21.65
N GLN A 271 -11.03 30.22 -21.59
CA GLN A 271 -12.04 31.28 -21.62
C GLN A 271 -12.87 31.28 -22.92
N ASP A 272 -12.28 30.86 -24.03
CA ASP A 272 -12.97 30.67 -25.32
C ASP A 272 -13.85 29.40 -25.38
N GLY A 273 -13.83 28.59 -24.34
CA GLY A 273 -14.62 27.35 -24.21
C GLY A 273 -13.88 26.09 -24.65
N GLU A 274 -12.68 26.22 -25.24
CA GLU A 274 -11.87 25.08 -25.66
C GLU A 274 -11.39 24.27 -24.46
N LYS A 275 -11.24 22.95 -24.67
CA LYS A 275 -10.95 22.00 -23.60
C LYS A 275 -9.78 21.11 -23.95
N ALA A 276 -8.89 20.93 -22.98
CA ALA A 276 -7.82 19.94 -23.04
C ALA A 276 -7.90 19.01 -21.82
N GLN A 277 -7.69 17.72 -22.06
CA GLN A 277 -7.49 16.77 -20.98
C GLN A 277 -6.11 17.04 -20.36
N VAL A 278 -6.06 17.14 -19.03
CA VAL A 278 -4.80 17.13 -18.29
C VAL A 278 -4.47 15.68 -17.97
N ASN A 279 -3.38 15.18 -18.53
CA ASN A 279 -2.97 13.77 -18.51
C ASN A 279 -2.38 13.34 -17.16
N GLY A 280 -1.87 14.27 -16.36
CA GLY A 280 -1.29 13.96 -15.05
C GLY A 280 -1.05 15.18 -14.18
N VAL A 281 -0.67 14.92 -12.92
CA VAL A 281 -0.42 15.95 -11.91
C VAL A 281 0.93 15.68 -11.24
N ASN A 282 1.81 16.69 -11.20
CA ASN A 282 3.11 16.65 -10.50
C ASN A 282 4.01 15.46 -10.85
N ARG A 283 3.96 14.99 -12.09
CA ARG A 283 4.78 13.89 -12.62
C ARG A 283 5.49 14.28 -13.89
N ALA A 284 6.51 13.53 -14.27
CA ALA A 284 7.15 13.74 -15.58
C ALA A 284 6.11 13.69 -16.73
N ALA A 285 6.27 14.59 -17.71
CA ALA A 285 5.44 14.67 -18.91
C ALA A 285 5.97 13.73 -20.00
N ALA A 286 5.09 12.99 -20.66
CA ALA A 286 5.38 12.30 -21.90
C ALA A 286 5.12 13.18 -23.13
N VAL A 287 5.40 12.65 -24.32
CA VAL A 287 5.14 13.33 -25.59
C VAL A 287 3.64 13.65 -25.72
N ASP A 288 3.33 14.84 -26.23
CA ASP A 288 1.98 15.35 -26.48
C ASP A 288 1.07 15.52 -25.24
N GLU A 289 1.59 15.30 -24.02
CA GLU A 289 0.79 15.43 -22.80
C GLU A 289 0.68 16.87 -22.29
N LEU A 290 -0.45 17.16 -21.66
CA LEU A 290 -0.68 18.33 -20.82
C LEU A 290 -0.63 17.91 -19.34
N ILE A 291 0.33 18.44 -18.57
CA ILE A 291 0.52 18.10 -17.16
C ILE A 291 0.26 19.33 -16.28
N LEU A 292 -0.46 19.12 -15.17
CA LEU A 292 -0.63 20.14 -14.14
C LEU A 292 0.49 20.02 -13.09
N TYR A 293 1.27 21.07 -12.92
CA TYR A 293 2.20 21.20 -11.81
C TYR A 293 1.66 22.19 -10.77
N THR A 294 1.74 21.79 -9.52
CA THR A 294 1.27 22.55 -8.36
C THR A 294 2.45 23.09 -7.56
N GLU A 295 2.22 24.04 -6.66
CA GLU A 295 3.25 24.55 -5.76
C GLU A 295 3.90 23.44 -4.91
N GLU A 296 3.17 22.36 -4.62
CA GLU A 296 3.66 21.19 -3.89
C GLU A 296 4.67 20.34 -4.68
N TYR A 297 4.84 20.56 -5.98
CA TYR A 297 5.73 19.74 -6.79
C TYR A 297 7.18 19.77 -6.27
N GLY A 298 7.67 20.96 -5.90
CA GLY A 298 9.01 21.17 -5.32
C GLY A 298 10.18 20.84 -6.26
N ALA A 299 9.92 20.83 -7.57
CA ALA A 299 10.90 20.72 -8.63
C ALA A 299 10.52 21.62 -9.82
N LYS A 300 11.44 21.72 -10.79
CA LYS A 300 11.21 22.43 -12.05
C LYS A 300 10.29 21.63 -12.97
N THR A 301 9.46 22.33 -13.74
CA THR A 301 8.74 21.71 -14.87
C THR A 301 9.73 21.06 -15.85
N PRO A 302 9.32 20.06 -16.64
CA PRO A 302 10.16 19.46 -17.67
C PRO A 302 10.62 20.52 -18.68
N THR A 303 11.78 20.32 -19.28
CA THR A 303 12.23 21.14 -20.41
C THR A 303 11.60 20.64 -21.70
N GLY A 304 11.29 21.56 -22.61
CA GLY A 304 10.73 21.25 -23.93
C GLY A 304 9.20 21.29 -23.91
N GLY A 305 8.63 22.32 -24.53
CA GLY A 305 7.20 22.65 -24.46
C GLY A 305 6.95 24.04 -23.90
N THR A 306 5.67 24.36 -23.67
CA THR A 306 5.19 25.65 -23.15
C THR A 306 4.64 25.49 -21.74
N ASP A 307 5.01 26.39 -20.83
CA ASP A 307 4.40 26.52 -19.51
C ASP A 307 3.41 27.69 -19.51
N ALA A 308 2.14 27.44 -19.19
CA ALA A 308 1.17 28.47 -18.84
C ALA A 308 1.09 28.60 -17.32
N VAL A 309 1.49 29.76 -16.78
CA VAL A 309 1.46 30.02 -15.34
C VAL A 309 0.09 30.56 -14.94
N LEU A 310 -0.57 29.89 -14.00
CA LEU A 310 -1.90 30.22 -13.51
C LEU A 310 -1.85 30.69 -12.06
N ASP A 311 -2.67 31.68 -11.70
CA ASP A 311 -2.93 31.99 -10.30
C ASP A 311 -3.93 31.00 -9.65
N ALA A 312 -4.26 31.26 -8.38
CA ALA A 312 -5.21 30.44 -7.61
C ALA A 312 -6.62 30.37 -8.25
N ASN A 313 -7.03 31.42 -8.98
CA ASN A 313 -8.34 31.53 -9.61
C ASN A 313 -8.35 31.01 -11.06
N GLY A 314 -7.18 30.65 -11.60
CA GLY A 314 -7.03 30.16 -12.98
C GLY A 314 -6.76 31.28 -13.99
N LYS A 315 -6.49 32.51 -13.54
CA LYS A 315 -6.03 33.57 -14.43
C LYS A 315 -4.62 33.25 -14.92
N VAL A 316 -4.41 33.32 -16.23
CA VAL A 316 -3.10 33.13 -16.83
C VAL A 316 -2.25 34.37 -16.59
N LEU A 317 -1.15 34.20 -15.87
CA LEU A 317 -0.16 35.24 -15.61
C LEU A 317 0.80 35.43 -16.79
N GLY A 318 0.94 34.41 -17.63
CA GLY A 318 1.72 34.45 -18.85
C GLY A 318 2.14 33.06 -19.31
N LEU A 319 2.53 32.97 -20.57
CA LEU A 319 3.24 31.82 -21.14
C LEU A 319 4.75 32.03 -20.97
N ARG A 320 5.48 30.96 -20.70
CA ARG A 320 6.95 30.98 -20.59
C ARG A 320 7.57 29.72 -21.18
N ALA A 321 8.88 29.80 -21.41
CA ALA A 321 9.68 28.60 -21.66
C ALA A 321 9.61 27.66 -20.45
N SER A 322 9.45 26.37 -20.74
CA SER A 322 9.41 25.30 -19.73
C SER A 322 10.79 25.05 -19.11
N GLY A 323 10.86 24.33 -17.98
CA GLY A 323 12.11 24.12 -17.23
C GLY A 323 12.29 25.02 -16.01
N ALA A 324 11.22 25.60 -15.48
CA ALA A 324 11.27 26.58 -14.40
C ALA A 324 10.47 26.12 -13.17
N ASP A 325 10.76 26.72 -12.02
CA ASP A 325 10.10 26.39 -10.75
C ASP A 325 8.62 26.80 -10.77
N VAL A 326 7.80 26.10 -9.97
CA VAL A 326 6.41 26.47 -9.67
C VAL A 326 6.42 27.36 -8.45
N ALA A 327 6.00 28.62 -8.61
CA ALA A 327 6.00 29.58 -7.51
C ALA A 327 4.87 29.29 -6.51
N LYS A 328 5.07 29.69 -5.25
CA LYS A 328 4.03 29.59 -4.22
C LYS A 328 2.79 30.40 -4.65
N GLY A 329 1.61 29.82 -4.44
CA GLY A 329 0.33 30.42 -4.83
C GLY A 329 0.01 30.33 -6.33
N THR A 330 0.87 29.70 -7.13
CA THR A 330 0.61 29.48 -8.56
C THR A 330 0.51 27.99 -8.89
N ARG A 331 -0.01 27.73 -10.10
CA ARG A 331 0.02 26.42 -10.76
C ARG A 331 0.57 26.61 -12.16
N VAL A 332 1.06 25.54 -12.78
CA VAL A 332 1.54 25.57 -14.16
C VAL A 332 0.86 24.46 -14.95
N LEU A 333 0.26 24.81 -16.08
CA LEU A 333 -0.06 23.83 -17.12
C LEU A 333 1.15 23.75 -18.06
N HIS A 334 1.79 22.60 -18.10
CA HIS A 334 2.91 22.32 -19.00
C HIS A 334 2.41 21.47 -20.15
N GLY A 335 2.52 21.98 -21.37
CA GLY A 335 2.20 21.25 -22.58
C GLY A 335 3.46 20.87 -23.33
N ASN A 336 3.59 19.60 -23.70
CA ASN A 336 4.57 19.13 -24.68
C ASN A 336 3.87 18.86 -26.02
N GLY A 337 4.60 19.00 -27.14
CA GLY A 337 4.08 18.71 -28.48
C GLY A 337 2.74 19.37 -28.76
N ILE A 338 1.73 18.60 -29.14
CA ILE A 338 0.38 19.09 -29.44
C ILE A 338 -0.24 19.87 -28.26
N SER A 339 0.06 19.47 -27.02
CA SER A 339 -0.44 20.18 -25.83
C SER A 339 0.24 21.54 -25.65
N ALA A 340 1.47 21.73 -26.13
CA ALA A 340 2.12 23.04 -26.17
C ALA A 340 1.38 23.98 -27.14
N ASP A 341 1.01 23.46 -28.31
CA ASP A 341 0.24 24.22 -29.31
C ASP A 341 -1.12 24.66 -28.76
N TRP A 342 -1.81 23.77 -28.04
CA TRP A 342 -3.05 24.12 -27.36
C TRP A 342 -2.86 25.28 -26.38
N LEU A 343 -1.82 25.25 -25.55
CA LEU A 343 -1.53 26.37 -24.62
C LEU A 343 -1.22 27.67 -25.36
N ASN A 344 -0.45 27.60 -26.44
CA ASN A 344 -0.12 28.78 -27.26
C ASN A 344 -1.34 29.40 -27.95
N GLN A 345 -2.41 28.62 -28.18
CA GLN A 345 -3.65 29.08 -28.81
C GLN A 345 -4.73 29.49 -27.81
N HIS A 346 -4.77 28.86 -26.62
CA HIS A 346 -5.93 28.93 -25.71
C HIS A 346 -5.56 29.32 -24.26
N ALA A 347 -4.33 29.76 -23.99
CA ALA A 347 -3.91 30.18 -22.65
C ALA A 347 -3.11 31.48 -22.69
N TRP A 348 -3.62 32.51 -23.35
CA TRP A 348 -2.96 33.81 -23.40
C TRP A 348 -2.98 34.53 -22.05
N GLN A 349 -2.04 35.46 -21.86
CA GLN A 349 -2.00 36.27 -20.65
C GLN A 349 -3.34 36.97 -20.41
N ASP A 350 -3.72 37.06 -19.14
CA ASP A 350 -4.97 37.63 -18.64
C ASP A 350 -6.24 36.84 -18.97
N TRP A 351 -6.16 35.77 -19.78
CA TRP A 351 -7.27 34.84 -19.95
C TRP A 351 -7.48 34.01 -18.68
N THR A 352 -8.64 33.37 -18.61
CA THR A 352 -8.91 32.36 -17.58
C THR A 352 -8.83 30.96 -18.16
N VAL A 353 -8.02 30.10 -17.56
CA VAL A 353 -8.04 28.65 -17.79
C VAL A 353 -8.50 27.97 -16.50
N ARG A 354 -9.76 27.53 -16.48
CA ARG A 354 -10.32 26.79 -15.35
C ARG A 354 -9.84 25.34 -15.40
N VAL A 355 -9.25 24.86 -14.31
CA VAL A 355 -8.88 23.45 -14.14
C VAL A 355 -9.96 22.74 -13.35
N ASP A 356 -10.80 21.97 -14.03
CA ASP A 356 -11.84 21.14 -13.42
C ASP A 356 -11.23 19.82 -12.95
N THR A 357 -11.39 19.47 -11.67
CA THR A 357 -10.81 18.27 -11.07
C THR A 357 -11.91 17.43 -10.43
N ARG A 358 -12.00 16.16 -10.84
CA ARG A 358 -12.95 15.20 -10.29
C ARG A 358 -12.23 13.95 -9.82
N VAL A 359 -12.54 13.52 -8.60
CA VAL A 359 -12.14 12.22 -8.06
C VAL A 359 -13.40 11.40 -7.85
N VAL A 360 -13.50 10.24 -8.50
CA VAL A 360 -14.68 9.39 -8.47
C VAL A 360 -14.34 8.07 -7.78
N ASP A 361 -15.16 7.72 -6.79
CA ASP A 361 -15.15 6.38 -6.24
C ASP A 361 -15.81 5.40 -7.20
N LEU A 362 -15.04 4.44 -7.71
CA LEU A 362 -15.52 3.49 -8.71
C LEU A 362 -16.47 2.43 -8.13
N ARG A 363 -16.44 2.17 -6.82
CA ARG A 363 -17.37 1.24 -6.16
C ARG A 363 -18.73 1.87 -5.98
N THR A 364 -18.79 3.12 -5.54
CA THR A 364 -20.06 3.82 -5.30
C THR A 364 -20.53 4.66 -6.48
N ARG A 365 -19.67 4.88 -7.47
CA ARG A 365 -19.87 5.79 -8.62
C ARG A 365 -20.17 7.23 -8.21
N LYS A 366 -19.65 7.66 -7.06
CA LYS A 366 -19.87 9.01 -6.51
C LYS A 366 -18.58 9.80 -6.54
N ALA A 367 -18.70 11.08 -6.89
CA ALA A 367 -17.59 12.01 -6.76
C ALA A 367 -17.27 12.26 -5.29
N LEU A 368 -15.99 12.28 -4.95
CA LEU A 368 -15.51 12.71 -3.65
C LEU A 368 -15.46 14.24 -3.61
N LYS A 369 -15.90 14.81 -2.49
CA LYS A 369 -15.77 16.25 -2.26
C LYS A 369 -14.36 16.54 -1.79
N LEU A 370 -13.59 17.26 -2.61
CA LEU A 370 -12.24 17.73 -2.31
C LEU A 370 -12.27 18.81 -1.22
N THR A 371 -12.27 18.35 0.03
CA THR A 371 -12.39 19.17 1.25
C THR A 371 -11.07 19.15 2.02
N PRO A 372 -10.76 20.17 2.85
CA PRO A 372 -9.48 20.23 3.57
C PRO A 372 -9.17 19.05 4.49
N ASP A 373 -10.17 18.26 4.89
CA ASP A 373 -10.02 17.07 5.71
C ASP A 373 -9.95 15.77 4.90
N LEU A 374 -10.07 15.84 3.57
CA LEU A 374 -9.96 14.69 2.68
C LEU A 374 -8.48 14.42 2.35
N HIS A 375 -8.07 13.20 2.63
CA HIS A 375 -6.80 12.65 2.20
C HIS A 375 -7.00 11.33 1.45
N VAL A 376 -6.13 11.07 0.49
CA VAL A 376 -6.08 9.83 -0.26
C VAL A 376 -4.63 9.42 -0.39
N ILE A 377 -4.35 8.15 -0.09
CA ILE A 377 -3.07 7.51 -0.35
C ILE A 377 -3.30 6.49 -1.44
N ALA A 378 -2.37 6.43 -2.39
CA ALA A 378 -2.35 5.37 -3.38
C ALA A 378 -2.24 4.03 -2.64
N GLY A 379 -3.28 3.21 -2.72
CA GLY A 379 -3.19 1.83 -2.28
C GLY A 379 -2.36 1.08 -3.31
N ASN A 380 -1.75 -0.02 -2.89
CA ASN A 380 -1.09 -0.89 -3.84
C ASN A 380 -1.97 -2.09 -4.09
N VAL A 381 -1.82 -3.19 -3.35
CA VAL A 381 -2.56 -4.43 -3.64
C VAL A 381 -3.71 -4.60 -2.66
N ASN A 382 -4.97 -4.62 -3.13
CA ASN A 382 -6.09 -5.05 -2.28
C ASN A 382 -5.83 -6.49 -1.81
N LEU A 383 -5.97 -6.76 -0.52
CA LEU A 383 -5.74 -8.09 0.07
C LEU A 383 -7.03 -8.76 0.53
N VAL A 384 -7.90 -7.98 1.18
CA VAL A 384 -9.12 -8.47 1.82
C VAL A 384 -10.27 -7.55 1.44
N ARG A 385 -11.40 -8.12 1.05
CA ARG A 385 -12.65 -7.39 0.79
C ARG A 385 -13.81 -8.13 1.43
N ASN A 386 -14.67 -7.40 2.14
CA ASN A 386 -15.84 -7.96 2.82
C ASN A 386 -15.50 -9.19 3.70
N GLY A 387 -14.34 -9.18 4.34
CA GLY A 387 -13.84 -10.25 5.19
C GLY A 387 -13.29 -11.50 4.47
N LYS A 388 -13.24 -11.49 3.13
CA LYS A 388 -12.70 -12.57 2.30
C LYS A 388 -11.38 -12.13 1.65
N VAL A 389 -10.46 -13.08 1.47
CA VAL A 389 -9.23 -12.82 0.69
C VAL A 389 -9.62 -12.51 -0.74
N GLN A 390 -9.16 -11.38 -1.28
CA GLN A 390 -9.39 -10.97 -2.66
C GLN A 390 -8.18 -10.18 -3.13
N ILE A 391 -7.12 -10.88 -3.54
CA ILE A 391 -5.86 -10.25 -3.94
C ILE A 391 -5.96 -9.75 -5.38
N THR A 392 -5.79 -8.45 -5.65
CA THR A 392 -5.87 -7.84 -7.00
C THR A 392 -4.50 -7.42 -7.55
N ALA A 393 -3.54 -8.35 -7.51
CA ALA A 393 -2.16 -8.03 -7.82
C ALA A 393 -1.95 -7.54 -9.26
N LYS A 394 -2.67 -8.09 -10.26
CA LYS A 394 -2.46 -7.72 -11.67
C LYS A 394 -2.95 -6.31 -11.97
N ARG A 395 -4.15 -5.97 -11.54
CA ARG A 395 -4.72 -4.62 -11.71
C ARG A 395 -3.85 -3.56 -11.04
N ASP A 396 -3.25 -3.93 -9.91
CA ASP A 396 -2.37 -3.07 -9.16
C ASP A 396 -0.92 -3.09 -9.71
N GLY A 397 -0.59 -3.87 -10.74
CA GLY A 397 0.72 -3.89 -11.42
C GLY A 397 1.80 -4.72 -10.72
N HIS A 398 1.40 -5.71 -9.91
CA HIS A 398 2.26 -6.52 -9.04
C HIS A 398 2.02 -8.03 -9.17
N ASP A 399 1.68 -8.53 -10.35
CA ASP A 399 1.40 -9.96 -10.56
C ASP A 399 2.64 -10.86 -10.76
N SER A 400 3.86 -10.33 -10.56
CA SER A 400 5.08 -11.14 -10.69
C SER A 400 5.23 -12.20 -9.59
N ILE A 401 6.03 -13.25 -9.85
CA ILE A 401 6.40 -14.26 -8.83
C ILE A 401 7.05 -13.64 -7.59
N ASN A 402 7.87 -12.61 -7.80
CA ASN A 402 8.56 -11.93 -6.72
C ASN A 402 7.58 -11.17 -5.81
N MET A 403 6.48 -10.66 -6.35
CA MET A 403 5.49 -9.93 -5.56
C MET A 403 4.46 -10.86 -4.90
N ILE A 404 3.88 -11.80 -5.66
CA ILE A 404 2.80 -12.68 -5.18
C ILE A 404 3.32 -13.79 -4.27
N LEU A 405 4.37 -14.50 -4.72
CA LEU A 405 4.85 -15.70 -4.05
C LEU A 405 5.93 -15.39 -3.01
N ARG A 406 6.98 -14.64 -3.38
CA ARG A 406 8.11 -14.41 -2.47
C ARG A 406 7.74 -13.52 -1.29
N ARG A 407 8.45 -13.72 -0.18
CA ARG A 407 8.27 -12.91 1.03
C ARG A 407 9.09 -11.65 0.99
N HIS A 408 8.48 -10.57 1.44
CA HIS A 408 9.11 -9.27 1.59
C HIS A 408 8.65 -8.60 2.88
N PRO A 409 9.39 -7.60 3.38
CA PRO A 409 8.83 -6.65 4.33
C PRO A 409 7.54 -6.05 3.77
N ARG A 410 6.51 -5.91 4.59
CA ARG A 410 5.19 -5.39 4.18
C ARG A 410 4.73 -4.31 5.14
N THR A 411 4.08 -3.29 4.59
CA THR A 411 3.26 -2.34 5.34
C THR A 411 1.81 -2.56 4.94
N LEU A 412 0.93 -2.68 5.92
CA LEU A 412 -0.44 -3.14 5.75
C LEU A 412 -1.40 -2.19 6.45
N LEU A 413 -2.55 -1.94 5.82
CA LEU A 413 -3.65 -1.20 6.40
C LEU A 413 -4.92 -2.03 6.33
N GLY A 414 -5.67 -2.09 7.43
CA GLY A 414 -6.92 -2.81 7.53
C GLY A 414 -8.00 -1.99 8.22
N VAL A 415 -9.24 -2.13 7.75
CA VAL A 415 -10.42 -1.56 8.38
C VAL A 415 -11.30 -2.69 8.87
N THR A 416 -11.65 -2.68 10.15
CA THR A 416 -12.51 -3.69 10.76
C THR A 416 -13.99 -3.41 10.48
N ARG A 417 -14.89 -4.30 10.92
CA ARG A 417 -16.35 -4.11 10.73
C ARG A 417 -16.87 -2.84 11.41
N ASN A 418 -16.28 -2.43 12.53
CA ASN A 418 -16.74 -1.29 13.33
C ASN A 418 -16.04 0.04 12.95
N GLY A 419 -15.24 0.06 11.89
CA GLY A 419 -14.55 1.26 11.41
C GLY A 419 -13.20 1.54 12.07
N SER A 420 -12.77 0.74 13.04
CA SER A 420 -11.44 0.85 13.63
C SER A 420 -10.35 0.50 12.62
N LEU A 421 -9.20 1.17 12.75
CA LEU A 421 -8.07 1.07 11.84
C LEU A 421 -7.01 0.13 12.44
N ILE A 422 -6.41 -0.69 11.58
CA ILE A 422 -5.26 -1.55 11.89
C ILE A 422 -4.14 -1.14 10.95
N LEU A 423 -3.00 -0.75 11.51
CA LEU A 423 -1.75 -0.58 10.76
C LEU A 423 -0.81 -1.69 11.19
N ALA A 424 -0.16 -2.36 10.24
CA ALA A 424 0.81 -3.39 10.57
C ALA A 424 2.05 -3.29 9.68
N THR A 425 3.22 -3.49 10.26
CA THR A 425 4.44 -3.78 9.51
C THR A 425 4.90 -5.20 9.80
N ILE A 426 5.36 -5.90 8.77
CA ILE A 426 6.05 -7.17 8.88
C ILE A 426 7.46 -6.91 8.38
N ASP A 427 8.47 -7.05 9.22
CA ASP A 427 9.86 -6.93 8.79
C ASP A 427 10.27 -8.17 7.98
N GLY A 428 11.23 -8.04 7.07
CA GLY A 428 11.68 -9.15 6.21
C GLY A 428 13.08 -8.92 5.64
N ARG A 429 13.55 -9.84 4.77
CA ARG A 429 14.89 -9.84 4.15
C ARG A 429 16.03 -9.83 5.17
N GLN A 430 15.79 -10.44 6.33
CA GLN A 430 16.77 -10.51 7.41
C GLN A 430 16.90 -11.97 7.85
N PRO A 431 17.72 -12.75 7.12
CA PRO A 431 17.88 -14.19 7.32
C PRO A 431 18.06 -14.57 8.78
N GLY A 432 17.31 -15.58 9.22
CA GLY A 432 17.33 -16.06 10.60
C GLY A 432 16.63 -15.17 11.64
N VAL A 433 16.20 -13.96 11.27
CA VAL A 433 15.57 -13.02 12.22
C VAL A 433 14.14 -12.66 11.85
N THR A 434 13.83 -12.46 10.57
CA THR A 434 12.43 -12.33 10.10
C THR A 434 12.34 -12.51 8.59
N VAL A 435 11.36 -13.31 8.16
CA VAL A 435 11.21 -13.73 6.75
C VAL A 435 10.29 -12.81 5.93
N GLY A 436 9.51 -11.93 6.58
CA GLY A 436 8.49 -11.13 5.90
C GLY A 436 7.24 -11.92 5.54
N ALA A 437 6.49 -11.46 4.55
CA ALA A 437 5.29 -12.14 4.08
C ALA A 437 5.10 -12.00 2.57
N ASN A 438 4.46 -12.98 1.96
CA ASN A 438 3.88 -12.87 0.63
C ASN A 438 2.45 -12.30 0.68
N PHE A 439 1.78 -12.09 -0.46
CA PHE A 439 0.45 -11.47 -0.45
C PHE A 439 -0.62 -12.34 0.22
N HIS A 440 -0.54 -13.66 0.09
CA HIS A 440 -1.48 -14.57 0.75
C HIS A 440 -1.30 -14.56 2.26
N GLU A 441 -0.06 -14.57 2.74
CA GLU A 441 0.28 -14.48 4.16
C GLU A 441 -0.12 -13.12 4.74
N ALA A 442 0.15 -12.02 4.02
CA ALA A 442 -0.30 -10.69 4.43
C ALA A 442 -1.83 -10.61 4.55
N ALA A 443 -2.57 -11.17 3.57
CA ALA A 443 -4.03 -11.23 3.62
C ALA A 443 -4.53 -12.09 4.79
N GLN A 444 -3.88 -13.23 5.07
CA GLN A 444 -4.19 -14.09 6.22
C GLN A 444 -3.96 -13.37 7.54
N LEU A 445 -2.82 -12.68 7.70
CA LEU A 445 -2.52 -11.88 8.89
C LEU A 445 -3.58 -10.80 9.12
N MET A 446 -3.91 -10.01 8.10
CA MET A 446 -4.88 -8.93 8.26
C MET A 446 -6.29 -9.45 8.59
N ARG A 447 -6.72 -10.57 8.00
CA ARG A 447 -7.99 -11.21 8.37
C ARG A 447 -7.99 -11.71 9.80
N TRP A 448 -6.89 -12.32 10.23
CA TRP A 448 -6.71 -12.80 11.59
C TRP A 448 -6.75 -11.65 12.61
N LEU A 449 -6.13 -10.51 12.30
CA LEU A 449 -6.22 -9.26 13.08
C LEU A 449 -7.63 -8.63 13.10
N GLY A 450 -8.60 -9.17 12.34
CA GLY A 450 -9.99 -8.72 12.34
C GLY A 450 -10.35 -7.76 11.19
N ALA A 451 -9.44 -7.51 10.25
CA ALA A 451 -9.73 -6.65 9.11
C ALA A 451 -10.82 -7.24 8.20
N ARG A 452 -11.80 -6.42 7.84
CA ARG A 452 -12.83 -6.72 6.83
C ARG A 452 -12.46 -6.18 5.46
N GLN A 453 -11.70 -5.10 5.43
CA GLN A 453 -11.01 -4.62 4.25
C GLN A 453 -9.53 -4.52 4.59
N ALA A 454 -8.64 -4.90 3.68
CA ALA A 454 -7.21 -4.71 3.88
C ALA A 454 -6.50 -4.48 2.56
N VAL A 455 -5.45 -3.66 2.60
CA VAL A 455 -4.60 -3.30 1.47
C VAL A 455 -3.14 -3.44 1.89
N ASN A 456 -2.32 -3.91 0.98
CA ASN A 456 -0.87 -3.83 1.06
C ASN A 456 -0.43 -2.45 0.55
N LEU A 457 0.29 -1.70 1.38
CA LEU A 457 0.96 -0.44 1.04
C LEU A 457 2.36 -0.73 0.46
N ASP A 458 3.23 0.27 0.31
CA ASP A 458 4.58 0.01 -0.20
C ASP A 458 5.37 -0.84 0.82
N GLY A 459 6.25 -1.70 0.32
CA GLY A 459 6.95 -2.72 1.10
C GLY A 459 8.46 -2.69 0.91
N GLY A 460 9.12 -3.79 1.25
CA GLY A 460 10.58 -3.89 1.13
C GLY A 460 11.28 -2.87 2.02
N GLY A 461 12.31 -2.21 1.49
CA GLY A 461 13.06 -1.20 2.24
C GLY A 461 12.24 0.04 2.62
N SER A 462 11.07 0.23 2.03
CA SER A 462 10.14 1.32 2.39
C SER A 462 9.35 1.03 3.67
N THR A 463 9.27 -0.24 4.12
CA THR A 463 8.48 -0.61 5.30
C THR A 463 9.00 0.07 6.55
N ALA A 464 8.22 1.02 7.06
CA ALA A 464 8.52 1.80 8.26
C ALA A 464 7.25 2.08 9.05
N MET A 465 7.37 1.97 10.38
CA MET A 465 6.36 2.40 11.34
C MET A 465 7.03 3.23 12.43
N VAL A 466 6.46 4.41 12.66
CA VAL A 466 6.89 5.36 13.67
C VAL A 466 5.79 5.51 14.70
N VAL A 467 6.13 5.43 15.98
CA VAL A 467 5.22 5.65 17.10
C VAL A 467 5.90 6.60 18.07
N LYS A 468 5.24 7.71 18.42
CA LYS A 468 5.80 8.77 19.30
C LYS A 468 7.22 9.17 18.91
N ASN A 469 7.42 9.52 17.62
CA ASN A 469 8.71 9.91 17.04
C ASN A 469 9.82 8.84 17.08
N LYS A 470 9.50 7.58 17.37
CA LYS A 470 10.45 6.46 17.33
C LYS A 470 10.09 5.49 16.21
N LEU A 471 11.06 5.15 15.37
CA LEU A 471 10.93 4.02 14.45
C LEU A 471 10.87 2.73 15.28
N VAL A 472 9.77 1.98 15.16
CA VAL A 472 9.52 0.80 16.01
C VAL A 472 9.83 -0.53 15.32
N ASN A 473 9.92 -0.54 13.99
CA ASN A 473 10.30 -1.73 13.21
C ASN A 473 11.75 -1.61 12.71
N ARG A 474 12.23 -2.65 12.01
CA ARG A 474 13.60 -2.75 11.52
C ARG A 474 13.65 -2.75 9.99
N PRO A 475 13.95 -1.59 9.36
CA PRO A 475 14.04 -1.47 7.91
C PRO A 475 15.01 -2.48 7.27
N SER A 476 14.63 -3.05 6.13
CA SER A 476 15.45 -4.07 5.47
C SER A 476 16.73 -3.55 4.83
N ASP A 477 16.82 -2.24 4.59
CA ASP A 477 17.98 -1.60 3.98
C ASP A 477 19.04 -1.21 5.04
N GLY A 478 18.84 -1.60 6.30
CA GLY A 478 19.69 -1.24 7.45
C GLY A 478 19.43 0.16 8.01
N VAL A 479 18.83 1.05 7.22
CA VAL A 479 18.37 2.39 7.63
C VAL A 479 16.97 2.65 7.09
N GLU A 480 16.26 3.59 7.70
CA GLU A 480 14.96 4.04 7.20
C GLU A 480 15.12 4.67 5.81
N ARG A 481 14.36 4.18 4.84
CA ARG A 481 14.36 4.68 3.48
C ARG A 481 13.43 5.89 3.36
N GLY A 482 13.86 6.91 2.62
CA GLY A 482 12.94 7.95 2.16
C GLY A 482 11.90 7.36 1.18
N VAL A 483 10.63 7.67 1.41
CA VAL A 483 9.46 7.24 0.62
C VAL A 483 8.75 8.44 0.00
N GLY A 484 7.84 8.20 -0.95
CA GLY A 484 7.06 9.27 -1.60
C GLY A 484 5.96 9.83 -0.71
N ASP A 485 5.32 9.00 0.11
CA ASP A 485 4.23 9.42 0.99
C ASP A 485 4.13 8.59 2.29
N ALA A 486 3.34 9.10 3.23
CA ALA A 486 3.04 8.45 4.50
C ALA A 486 1.57 8.62 4.90
N LEU A 487 1.07 7.62 5.61
CA LEU A 487 -0.15 7.73 6.41
C LEU A 487 0.21 8.15 7.82
N LEU A 488 -0.46 9.19 8.31
CA LEU A 488 -0.23 9.77 9.62
C LEU A 488 -1.50 9.71 10.46
N VAL A 489 -1.33 9.40 11.73
CA VAL A 489 -2.37 9.49 12.77
C VAL A 489 -2.06 10.72 13.60
N LEU A 490 -2.90 11.72 13.49
CA LEU A 490 -2.74 13.00 14.19
C LEU A 490 -3.50 12.96 15.52
N PRO A 491 -2.98 13.62 16.56
CA PRO A 491 -3.74 13.83 17.79
C PRO A 491 -4.97 14.72 17.53
N GLN A 492 -5.82 14.87 18.55
CA GLN A 492 -6.99 15.76 18.49
C GLN A 492 -6.58 17.23 18.34
#